data_AF-A7N6H3-F1
#
_entry.id   AF-A7N6H3-F1
#
_cell.length_a   1.000
_cell.length_b   1.000
_cell.length_c   1.000
_cell.angle_alpha   90.00
_cell.angle_beta   90.00
_cell.angle_gamma   90.00
#
_symmetry.space_group_name_H-M   'P 1'
#
loop_
_entity.id
_entity.type
_entity.pdbx_description
1 polymer ?
#
loop_
_entity_poly.entity_id
_entity_poly.type
_entity_poly.pdbx_seq_one_letter_code
_entity_poly.pdbx_strand_id
1 'polypeptide(L)'
;MTQPIKITLYRWAGSWGPFKVNIPCGECTLTKDILADTFENELADVPVELEVKDWLSHWWEPLKLGAWHAPILVVEGKVVSQGEALNRGVLVQSVIAEWTKRDQLKGNIVYGKATCPYCVKAKKLLDDAGIKYKYHDVVKDSAALYRMIPEVKAIIGEKTPVTVPQIWLDGQYIGGADNLEKWLAEKGLDNVPDNVVEIPSQTA
;
A
#
# COMPACT_ATOMS: atom_id res chain seq x y z
N MET A 1 -16.66 8.19 -8.90
CA MET A 1 -15.55 8.65 -8.05
C MET A 1 -15.52 7.74 -6.83
N THR A 2 -14.37 7.11 -6.54
CA THR A 2 -14.23 6.22 -5.39
C THR A 2 -14.33 7.05 -4.10
N GLN A 3 -15.08 6.58 -3.10
CA GLN A 3 -15.23 7.30 -1.84
C GLN A 3 -13.90 7.30 -1.05
N PRO A 4 -13.47 8.46 -0.51
CA PRO A 4 -12.25 8.55 0.27
C PRO A 4 -12.33 7.68 1.54
N ILE A 5 -11.17 7.25 2.02
CA ILE A 5 -11.06 6.56 3.31
C ILE A 5 -11.21 7.59 4.42
N LYS A 6 -12.26 7.44 5.23
CA LYS A 6 -12.52 8.36 6.34
C LYS A 6 -11.62 8.04 7.53
N ILE A 7 -10.87 9.05 7.96
CA ILE A 7 -9.97 9.00 9.11
C ILE A 7 -10.42 10.08 10.11
N THR A 8 -10.59 9.71 11.37
CA THR A 8 -10.98 10.65 12.42
C THR A 8 -9.94 10.64 13.54
N LEU A 9 -9.35 11.80 13.82
CA LEU A 9 -8.43 12.02 14.92
C LEU A 9 -9.15 12.76 16.06
N TYR A 10 -9.32 12.10 17.19
CA TYR A 10 -9.76 12.74 18.43
C TYR A 10 -8.54 13.18 19.22
N ARG A 11 -8.24 14.48 19.21
CA ARG A 11 -7.12 15.06 19.95
C ARG A 11 -7.53 15.42 21.38
N TRP A 12 -6.57 15.41 22.30
CA TRP A 12 -6.76 15.87 23.68
C TRP A 12 -6.99 17.39 23.71
N ALA A 13 -8.24 17.80 23.52
CA ALA A 13 -8.70 19.18 23.47
C ALA A 13 -10.21 19.22 23.72
N GLY A 14 -10.74 20.44 23.82
CA GLY A 14 -12.18 20.69 23.92
C GLY A 14 -12.67 20.96 25.34
N SER A 15 -13.99 20.96 25.47
CA SER A 15 -14.68 21.27 26.72
C SER A 15 -15.99 20.50 26.81
N TRP A 16 -16.35 20.11 28.02
CA TRP A 16 -17.64 19.49 28.32
C TRP A 16 -18.15 20.02 29.66
N GLY A 17 -19.16 20.87 29.60
CA GLY A 17 -19.70 21.57 30.77
C GLY A 17 -18.61 22.36 31.51
N PRO A 18 -18.39 22.14 32.82
CA PRO A 18 -17.36 22.83 33.58
C PRO A 18 -15.93 22.31 33.29
N PHE A 19 -15.77 21.19 32.58
CA PHE A 19 -14.46 20.61 32.29
C PHE A 19 -13.90 21.15 30.98
N LYS A 20 -12.63 21.57 30.98
CA LYS A 20 -11.93 22.04 29.78
C LYS A 20 -10.49 21.56 29.77
N VAL A 21 -10.03 21.13 28.60
CA VAL A 21 -8.62 20.79 28.38
C VAL A 21 -7.84 22.07 28.11
N ASN A 22 -6.85 22.37 28.96
CA ASN A 22 -5.97 23.53 28.82
C ASN A 22 -4.48 23.15 28.73
N ILE A 23 -4.17 21.85 28.71
CA ILE A 23 -2.79 21.34 28.74
C ILE A 23 -2.45 20.83 27.33
N PRO A 24 -1.29 21.22 26.76
CA PRO A 24 -0.85 20.72 25.46
C PRO A 24 -0.55 19.21 25.53
N CYS A 25 -0.82 18.52 24.44
CA CYS A 25 -0.61 17.08 24.30
C CYS A 25 0.48 16.83 23.24
N GLY A 26 1.66 16.35 23.67
CA GLY A 26 2.78 16.05 22.78
C GLY A 26 2.44 14.94 21.78
N GLU A 27 1.83 13.85 22.26
CA GLU A 27 1.39 12.72 21.44
C GLU A 27 0.42 13.14 20.33
N CYS A 28 -0.43 14.14 20.61
CA CYS A 28 -1.41 14.65 19.66
C CYS A 28 -0.74 15.45 18.53
N THR A 29 0.29 16.23 18.85
CA THR A 29 1.09 16.95 17.84
C THR A 29 1.85 15.96 16.98
N LEU A 30 2.57 15.01 17.61
CA LEU A 30 3.34 14.01 16.89
C LEU A 30 2.45 13.15 15.97
N THR A 31 1.27 12.74 16.45
CA THR A 31 0.28 12.00 15.65
C THR A 31 -0.16 12.80 14.43
N LYS A 32 -0.40 14.11 14.56
CA LYS A 32 -0.79 14.97 13.45
C LYS A 32 0.31 15.08 12.40
N ASP A 33 1.56 15.23 12.83
CA ASP A 33 2.71 15.32 11.93
C ASP A 33 2.93 14.00 11.18
N ILE A 34 2.80 12.87 11.88
CA ILE A 34 2.85 11.53 11.27
C ILE A 34 1.74 11.36 10.23
N LEU A 35 0.50 11.80 10.52
CA LEU A 35 -0.61 11.72 9.58
C LEU A 35 -0.31 12.51 8.30
N ALA A 36 0.11 13.77 8.44
CA ALA A 36 0.42 14.63 7.30
C ALA A 36 1.52 14.01 6.41
N ASP A 37 2.64 13.61 7.01
CA ASP A 37 3.75 13.02 6.26
C ASP A 37 3.37 11.67 5.62
N THR A 38 2.55 10.84 6.30
CA THR A 38 2.09 9.56 5.72
C THR A 38 1.16 9.76 4.52
N PHE A 39 0.34 10.82 4.54
CA PHE A 39 -0.57 11.13 3.43
C PHE A 39 0.18 11.66 2.21
N GLU A 40 1.24 12.43 2.41
CA GLU A 40 2.05 12.97 1.32
C GLU A 40 2.98 11.93 0.68
N ASN A 41 3.40 10.91 1.45
CA ASN A 41 4.33 9.89 1.00
C ASN A 41 3.62 8.56 0.68
N GLU A 42 3.39 7.71 1.68
CA GLU A 42 2.93 6.33 1.47
C GLU A 42 1.49 6.24 0.96
N LEU A 43 0.63 7.20 1.32
CA LEU A 43 -0.80 7.19 0.95
C LEU A 43 -1.15 8.22 -0.13
N ALA A 44 -0.16 8.76 -0.86
CA ALA A 44 -0.38 9.79 -1.89
C ALA A 44 -1.36 9.36 -3.00
N ASP A 45 -1.34 8.07 -3.34
CA ASP A 45 -2.22 7.47 -4.36
C ASP A 45 -3.59 7.02 -3.78
N VAL A 46 -3.82 7.18 -2.47
CA VAL A 46 -5.06 6.76 -1.79
C VAL A 46 -5.88 7.97 -1.40
N PRO A 47 -7.14 8.11 -1.85
CA PRO A 47 -7.99 9.21 -1.42
C PRO A 47 -8.33 9.05 0.05
N VAL A 48 -7.83 9.95 0.90
CA VAL A 48 -8.08 9.98 2.34
C VAL A 48 -8.77 11.28 2.75
N GLU A 49 -9.65 11.21 3.73
CA GLU A 49 -10.30 12.37 4.33
C GLU A 49 -10.05 12.37 5.84
N LEU A 50 -9.36 13.40 6.33
CA LEU A 50 -9.05 13.55 7.75
C LEU A 50 -10.01 14.53 8.43
N GLU A 51 -10.74 14.04 9.42
CA GLU A 51 -11.55 14.83 10.33
C GLU A 51 -10.86 14.93 11.70
N VAL A 52 -10.57 16.13 12.17
CA VAL A 52 -9.97 16.34 13.51
C VAL A 52 -11.04 16.83 14.46
N LYS A 53 -11.27 16.08 15.54
CA LYS A 53 -12.25 16.39 16.58
C LYS A 53 -11.58 16.61 17.93
N ASP A 54 -12.15 17.50 18.72
CA ASP A 54 -11.77 17.67 20.10
C ASP A 54 -12.38 16.53 20.94
N TRP A 55 -11.53 15.70 21.53
CA TRP A 55 -11.95 14.50 22.26
C TRP A 55 -12.93 14.82 23.38
N LEU A 56 -12.66 15.83 24.22
CA LEU A 56 -13.54 16.13 25.36
C LEU A 56 -14.91 16.63 24.89
N SER A 57 -14.97 17.31 23.75
CA SER A 57 -16.24 17.77 23.17
C SER A 57 -17.02 16.65 22.48
N HIS A 58 -16.39 15.52 22.14
CA HIS A 58 -16.98 14.41 21.36
C HIS A 58 -16.75 13.04 22.01
N TRP A 59 -16.50 12.98 23.31
CA TRP A 59 -15.99 11.78 24.01
C TRP A 59 -16.89 10.55 23.85
N TRP A 60 -18.18 10.75 23.60
CA TRP A 60 -19.15 9.68 23.37
C TRP A 60 -18.96 8.96 22.03
N GLU A 61 -18.38 9.61 21.02
CA GLU A 61 -18.14 8.99 19.71
C GLU A 61 -17.10 7.88 19.77
N PRO A 62 -15.85 8.11 20.25
CA PRO A 62 -14.86 7.05 20.36
C PRO A 62 -15.23 6.02 21.42
N LEU A 63 -15.99 6.40 22.46
CA LEU A 63 -16.43 5.45 23.49
C LEU A 63 -17.35 4.36 22.91
N LYS A 64 -18.20 4.69 21.93
CA LYS A 64 -19.02 3.70 21.20
C LYS A 64 -18.18 2.69 20.42
N LEU A 65 -16.94 3.05 20.10
CA LEU A 65 -15.97 2.22 19.39
C LEU A 65 -15.00 1.50 20.35
N GLY A 66 -15.20 1.63 21.66
CA GLY A 66 -14.34 1.02 22.68
C GLY A 66 -13.01 1.75 22.93
N ALA A 67 -12.89 3.02 22.51
CA ALA A 67 -11.71 3.85 22.79
C ALA A 67 -12.05 5.01 23.73
N TRP A 68 -11.13 5.31 24.65
CA TRP A 68 -11.38 6.33 25.67
C TRP A 68 -10.18 7.24 25.96
N HIS A 69 -8.95 6.87 25.59
CA HIS A 69 -7.76 7.68 25.87
C HIS A 69 -7.25 8.41 24.61
N ALA A 70 -7.31 9.75 24.59
CA ALA A 70 -6.76 10.56 23.51
C ALA A 70 -5.21 10.57 23.51
N PRO A 71 -4.54 10.79 22.35
CA PRO A 71 -5.13 10.89 21.01
C PRO A 71 -5.73 9.55 20.56
N ILE A 72 -6.89 9.58 19.90
CA ILE A 72 -7.53 8.38 19.33
C ILE A 72 -7.61 8.56 17.83
N LEU A 73 -7.12 7.56 17.10
CA LEU A 73 -7.27 7.49 15.65
C LEU A 73 -8.27 6.40 15.27
N VAL A 74 -9.24 6.78 14.44
CA VAL A 74 -10.24 5.88 13.88
C VAL A 74 -10.12 5.90 12.36
N VAL A 75 -10.10 4.72 11.75
CA VAL A 75 -10.15 4.54 10.28
C VAL A 75 -11.40 3.74 9.96
N GLU A 76 -12.33 4.32 9.18
CA GLU A 76 -13.57 3.65 8.76
C GLU A 76 -14.36 3.01 9.93
N GLY A 77 -14.45 3.74 11.05
CA GLY A 77 -15.15 3.29 12.26
C GLY A 77 -14.39 2.29 13.12
N LYS A 78 -13.14 1.94 12.78
CA LYS A 78 -12.28 1.05 13.59
C LYS A 78 -11.20 1.84 14.31
N VAL A 79 -11.02 1.58 15.59
CA VAL A 79 -9.94 2.18 16.39
C VAL A 79 -8.61 1.58 15.95
N VAL A 80 -7.67 2.44 15.55
CA VAL A 80 -6.35 2.07 15.05
C VAL A 80 -5.25 2.34 16.08
N SER A 81 -5.39 3.42 16.84
CA SER A 81 -4.45 3.80 17.90
C SER A 81 -5.19 4.61 18.98
N GLN A 82 -4.76 4.48 20.24
CA GLN A 82 -5.27 5.27 21.35
C GLN A 82 -4.20 5.48 22.44
N GLY A 83 -4.16 6.67 23.02
CA GLY A 83 -3.36 6.98 24.22
C GLY A 83 -1.84 7.10 24.01
N GLU A 84 -1.36 6.99 22.77
CA GLU A 84 0.05 7.07 22.40
C GLU A 84 0.20 7.68 20.99
N ALA A 85 1.41 8.08 20.62
CA ALA A 85 1.70 8.50 19.26
C ALA A 85 1.40 7.40 18.24
N LEU A 86 0.81 7.81 17.13
CA LEU A 86 0.45 6.92 16.04
C LEU A 86 1.66 6.17 15.47
N ASN A 87 1.56 4.86 15.37
CA ASN A 87 2.48 4.08 14.55
C ASN A 87 2.12 4.21 13.06
N ARG A 88 3.04 4.74 12.26
CA ARG A 88 2.89 4.92 10.80
C ARG A 88 2.49 3.63 10.08
N GLY A 89 3.17 2.51 10.36
CA GLY A 89 2.91 1.24 9.69
C GLY A 89 1.50 0.72 9.96
N VAL A 90 1.01 0.89 11.19
CA VAL A 90 -0.35 0.52 11.59
C VAL A 90 -1.39 1.38 10.86
N LEU A 91 -1.13 2.69 10.68
CA LEU A 91 -1.97 3.57 9.87
C LEU A 91 -2.03 3.08 8.42
N VAL A 92 -0.87 2.92 7.77
CA VAL A 92 -0.78 2.51 6.36
C VAL A 92 -1.48 1.17 6.17
N GLN A 93 -1.19 0.19 7.02
CA GLN A 93 -1.83 -1.12 6.97
C GLN A 93 -3.37 -1.02 7.06
N SER A 94 -3.87 -0.22 8.01
CA SER A 94 -5.32 -0.08 8.24
C SER A 94 -6.02 0.61 7.08
N VAL A 95 -5.42 1.69 6.54
CA VAL A 95 -5.97 2.43 5.39
C VAL A 95 -5.94 1.56 4.14
N ILE A 96 -4.81 0.91 3.85
CA ILE A 96 -4.69 0.05 2.67
C ILE A 96 -5.66 -1.13 2.76
N ALA A 97 -5.83 -1.76 3.91
CA ALA A 97 -6.77 -2.87 4.08
C ALA A 97 -8.24 -2.48 3.83
N GLU A 98 -8.62 -1.23 4.06
CA GLU A 98 -9.94 -0.72 3.69
C GLU A 98 -9.99 -0.28 2.22
N TRP A 99 -8.89 0.27 1.69
CA TRP A 99 -8.77 0.65 0.29
C TRP A 99 -8.84 -0.53 -0.68
N THR A 100 -8.20 -1.66 -0.35
CA THR A 100 -8.20 -2.88 -1.17
C THR A 100 -9.60 -3.45 -1.41
N LYS A 101 -10.58 -3.12 -0.55
CA LYS A 101 -11.99 -3.52 -0.74
C LYS A 101 -12.69 -2.72 -1.83
N ARG A 102 -12.18 -1.53 -2.13
CA ARG A 102 -12.77 -0.55 -3.07
C ARG A 102 -11.99 -0.47 -4.38
N ASP A 103 -10.72 -0.85 -4.34
CA ASP A 103 -9.78 -0.76 -5.44
C ASP A 103 -9.22 -2.14 -5.82
N GLN A 104 -9.02 -2.35 -7.11
CA GLN A 104 -8.41 -3.56 -7.66
C GLN A 104 -7.14 -3.18 -8.42
N LEU A 105 -6.12 -4.05 -8.32
CA LEU A 105 -4.90 -3.90 -9.10
C LEU A 105 -5.21 -3.99 -10.60
N LYS A 106 -4.87 -2.94 -11.36
CA LYS A 106 -5.09 -2.85 -12.81
C LYS A 106 -3.78 -2.63 -13.54
N GLY A 107 -3.68 -3.25 -14.72
CA GLY A 107 -2.52 -3.15 -15.58
C GLY A 107 -1.37 -4.06 -15.14
N ASN A 108 -0.16 -3.70 -15.58
CA ASN A 108 1.05 -4.50 -15.40
C ASN A 108 1.82 -3.99 -14.19
N ILE A 109 1.92 -4.82 -13.15
CA ILE A 109 2.49 -4.45 -11.86
C ILE A 109 3.48 -5.52 -11.42
N VAL A 110 4.66 -5.06 -10.98
CA VAL A 110 5.69 -5.93 -10.41
C VAL A 110 6.02 -5.42 -9.02
N TYR A 111 5.67 -6.21 -8.00
CA TYR A 111 6.15 -5.98 -6.64
C TYR A 111 7.46 -6.73 -6.45
N GLY A 112 8.47 -6.04 -5.93
CA GLY A 112 9.79 -6.62 -5.75
C GLY A 112 10.62 -5.88 -4.72
N LYS A 113 11.88 -6.31 -4.58
CA LYS A 113 12.90 -5.58 -3.84
C LYS A 113 14.16 -5.43 -4.69
N ALA A 114 14.82 -4.28 -4.61
CA ALA A 114 15.99 -3.96 -5.43
C ALA A 114 17.11 -5.03 -5.38
N THR A 115 17.31 -5.67 -4.23
CA THR A 115 18.38 -6.66 -4.00
C THR A 115 18.03 -8.09 -4.41
N CYS A 116 16.84 -8.34 -4.97
CA CYS A 116 16.40 -9.70 -5.29
C CYS A 116 16.78 -10.08 -6.74
N PRO A 117 17.55 -11.16 -6.94
CA PRO A 117 17.94 -11.61 -8.28
C PRO A 117 16.72 -12.06 -9.12
N TYR A 118 15.72 -12.69 -8.50
CA TYR A 118 14.48 -13.09 -9.19
C TYR A 118 13.65 -11.88 -9.65
N CYS A 119 13.66 -10.77 -8.90
CA CYS A 119 13.02 -9.53 -9.34
C CYS A 119 13.74 -8.93 -10.55
N VAL A 120 15.08 -8.98 -10.57
CA VAL A 120 15.87 -8.52 -11.73
C VAL A 120 15.58 -9.39 -12.96
N LYS A 121 15.56 -10.72 -12.81
CA LYS A 121 15.18 -11.65 -13.89
C LYS A 121 13.79 -11.33 -14.44
N ALA A 122 12.78 -11.19 -13.58
CA ALA A 122 11.41 -10.91 -14.00
C ALA A 122 11.27 -9.58 -14.77
N LYS A 123 11.93 -8.52 -14.29
CA LYS A 123 11.96 -7.23 -14.99
C LYS A 123 12.56 -7.35 -16.38
N LYS A 124 13.72 -8.02 -16.50
CA LYS A 124 14.36 -8.27 -17.78
C LYS A 124 13.45 -9.03 -18.75
N LEU A 125 12.77 -10.09 -18.29
CA LEU A 125 11.82 -10.83 -19.12
C LEU A 125 10.68 -9.95 -19.66
N LEU A 126 10.15 -9.05 -18.83
CA LEU A 126 9.12 -8.10 -19.27
C LEU A 126 9.68 -7.05 -20.24
N ASP A 127 10.89 -6.55 -20.00
CA ASP A 127 11.57 -5.58 -20.85
C ASP A 127 11.87 -6.19 -22.24
N ASP A 128 12.39 -7.43 -22.28
CA ASP A 128 12.69 -8.19 -23.50
C ASP A 128 11.40 -8.49 -24.30
N ALA A 129 10.29 -8.77 -23.61
CA ALA A 129 8.97 -8.95 -24.21
C ALA A 129 8.27 -7.63 -24.61
N GLY A 130 8.87 -6.47 -24.35
CA GLY A 130 8.29 -5.15 -24.64
C GLY A 130 7.07 -4.79 -23.78
N ILE A 131 6.85 -5.46 -22.65
CA ILE A 131 5.72 -5.26 -21.76
C ILE A 131 6.07 -4.16 -20.77
N LYS A 132 5.39 -3.01 -20.84
CA LYS A 132 5.52 -1.93 -19.85
C LYS A 132 4.87 -2.34 -18.53
N TYR A 133 5.53 -2.06 -17.40
CA TYR A 133 5.03 -2.34 -16.06
C TYR A 133 5.33 -1.22 -15.06
N LYS A 134 4.54 -1.13 -14.00
CA LYS A 134 4.82 -0.32 -12.80
C LYS A 134 5.55 -1.19 -11.78
N TYR A 135 6.77 -0.78 -11.41
CA TYR A 135 7.55 -1.46 -10.38
C TYR A 135 7.32 -0.82 -9.01
N HIS A 136 6.98 -1.64 -8.02
CA HIS A 136 6.84 -1.24 -6.63
C HIS A 136 7.89 -1.93 -5.77
N ASP A 137 8.75 -1.13 -5.13
CA ASP A 137 9.75 -1.65 -4.19
C ASP A 137 9.17 -1.76 -2.79
N VAL A 138 8.90 -2.98 -2.35
CA VAL A 138 8.22 -3.25 -1.07
C VAL A 138 9.11 -2.98 0.16
N VAL A 139 10.39 -2.67 -0.03
CA VAL A 139 11.30 -2.27 1.07
C VAL A 139 11.30 -0.75 1.24
N LYS A 140 11.18 0.00 0.14
CA LYS A 140 11.17 1.47 0.16
C LYS A 140 9.78 2.04 0.40
N ASP A 141 8.76 1.36 -0.11
CA ASP A 141 7.36 1.76 -0.04
C ASP A 141 6.58 0.76 0.80
N SER A 142 6.26 1.16 2.03
CA SER A 142 5.48 0.30 2.93
C SER A 142 4.05 0.10 2.45
N ALA A 143 3.44 1.08 1.76
CA ALA A 143 2.10 0.92 1.19
C ALA A 143 2.10 -0.16 0.10
N ALA A 144 3.16 -0.24 -0.72
CA ALA A 144 3.32 -1.34 -1.66
C ALA A 144 3.37 -2.72 -0.96
N LEU A 145 4.10 -2.84 0.14
CA LEU A 145 4.16 -4.08 0.92
C LEU A 145 2.78 -4.45 1.48
N TYR A 146 2.10 -3.50 2.13
CA TYR A 146 0.78 -3.71 2.73
C TYR A 146 -0.33 -3.90 1.69
N ARG A 147 -0.15 -3.42 0.46
CA ARG A 147 -1.03 -3.71 -0.68
C ARG A 147 -0.79 -5.12 -1.21
N MET A 148 0.47 -5.51 -1.40
CA MET A 148 0.85 -6.79 -2.01
C MET A 148 0.46 -7.99 -1.14
N ILE A 149 0.86 -8.01 0.14
CA ILE A 149 0.70 -9.20 1.00
C ILE A 149 -0.76 -9.72 1.06
N PRO A 150 -1.77 -8.91 1.38
CA PRO A 150 -3.15 -9.41 1.49
C PRO A 150 -3.71 -9.86 0.14
N GLU A 151 -3.39 -9.16 -0.95
CA GLU A 151 -3.80 -9.53 -2.31
C GLU A 151 -3.24 -10.89 -2.72
N VAL A 152 -1.95 -11.13 -2.47
CA VAL A 152 -1.33 -12.43 -2.74
C VAL A 152 -1.95 -13.52 -1.88
N LYS A 153 -2.10 -13.26 -0.57
CA LYS A 153 -2.66 -14.24 0.39
C LYS A 153 -4.09 -14.65 0.06
N ALA A 154 -4.90 -13.73 -0.45
CA ALA A 154 -6.25 -14.04 -0.93
C ALA A 154 -6.24 -15.10 -2.06
N ILE A 155 -5.15 -15.19 -2.82
CA ILE A 155 -5.00 -16.11 -3.96
C ILE A 155 -4.28 -17.41 -3.55
N ILE A 156 -3.14 -17.32 -2.87
CA ILE A 156 -2.28 -18.48 -2.54
C ILE A 156 -2.59 -19.12 -1.18
N GLY A 157 -3.48 -18.51 -0.40
CA GLY A 157 -3.89 -18.95 0.93
C GLY A 157 -3.10 -18.31 2.07
N GLU A 158 -3.77 -18.11 3.21
CA GLU A 158 -3.25 -17.40 4.39
C GLU A 158 -2.00 -18.01 5.03
N LYS A 159 -1.83 -19.33 4.92
CA LYS A 159 -0.71 -20.07 5.51
C LYS A 159 0.53 -20.08 4.62
N THR A 160 0.40 -19.67 3.37
CA THR A 160 1.49 -19.73 2.40
C THR A 160 2.37 -18.48 2.52
N PRO A 161 3.70 -18.62 2.66
CA PRO A 161 4.59 -17.47 2.69
C PRO A 161 4.55 -16.68 1.38
N VAL A 162 4.46 -15.36 1.49
CA VAL A 162 4.58 -14.44 0.34
C VAL A 162 6.05 -14.12 0.12
N THR A 163 6.56 -14.43 -1.08
CA THR A 163 7.91 -14.10 -1.52
C THR A 163 7.88 -13.05 -2.63
N VAL A 164 9.02 -12.49 -3.02
CA VAL A 164 9.11 -11.57 -4.17
C VAL A 164 9.93 -12.21 -5.30
N PRO A 165 9.65 -11.91 -6.58
CA PRO A 165 8.65 -10.93 -7.07
C PRO A 165 7.22 -11.47 -7.04
N GLN A 166 6.24 -10.55 -7.07
CA GLN A 166 4.82 -10.85 -7.27
C GLN A 166 4.27 -9.99 -8.41
N ILE A 167 3.70 -10.63 -9.41
CA ILE A 167 3.46 -10.03 -10.73
C ILE A 167 1.99 -10.15 -11.12
N TRP A 168 1.44 -9.02 -11.56
CA TRP A 168 0.15 -8.92 -12.23
C TRP A 168 0.37 -8.39 -13.63
N LEU A 169 -0.29 -8.98 -14.63
CA LEU A 169 -0.31 -8.49 -16.00
C LEU A 169 -1.75 -8.31 -16.44
N ASP A 170 -2.09 -7.13 -16.98
CA ASP A 170 -3.45 -6.74 -17.36
C ASP A 170 -4.50 -7.00 -16.26
N GLY A 171 -4.10 -6.85 -14.99
CA GLY A 171 -4.95 -7.13 -13.82
C GLY A 171 -5.08 -8.62 -13.45
N GLN A 172 -4.52 -9.54 -14.23
CA GLN A 172 -4.44 -10.96 -13.89
C GLN A 172 -3.19 -11.25 -13.05
N TYR A 173 -3.36 -11.96 -11.94
CA TYR A 173 -2.24 -12.45 -11.14
C TYR A 173 -1.49 -13.58 -11.85
N ILE A 174 -0.18 -13.40 -12.01
CA ILE A 174 0.75 -14.37 -12.63
C ILE A 174 1.57 -15.09 -11.54
N GLY A 175 1.95 -14.38 -10.49
CA GLY A 175 2.77 -14.90 -9.38
C GLY A 175 4.24 -14.54 -9.50
N GLY A 176 5.12 -15.52 -9.29
CA GLY A 176 6.58 -15.30 -9.23
C GLY A 176 7.28 -15.25 -10.58
N ALA A 177 8.61 -15.12 -10.54
CA ALA A 177 9.46 -15.06 -11.75
C ALA A 177 9.33 -16.31 -12.64
N ASP A 178 9.28 -17.51 -12.04
CA ASP A 178 9.15 -18.76 -12.79
C ASP A 178 7.76 -18.90 -13.45
N ASN A 179 6.72 -18.36 -12.81
CA ASN A 179 5.38 -18.34 -13.39
C ASN A 179 5.31 -17.36 -14.57
N LEU A 180 5.99 -16.22 -14.46
CA LEU A 180 6.08 -15.26 -15.56
C LEU A 180 6.78 -15.85 -16.78
N GLU A 181 7.91 -16.53 -16.58
CA GLU A 181 8.65 -17.18 -17.67
C GLU A 181 7.78 -18.20 -18.42
N LYS A 182 7.02 -19.03 -17.68
CA LYS A 182 6.05 -19.96 -18.28
C LYS A 182 4.94 -19.23 -19.02
N TRP A 183 4.38 -18.18 -18.43
CA TRP A 183 3.31 -17.40 -19.03
C TRP A 183 3.75 -16.73 -20.35
N LEU A 184 4.98 -16.20 -20.41
CA LEU A 184 5.53 -15.59 -21.64
C LEU A 184 5.75 -16.64 -22.74
N ALA A 185 6.28 -17.81 -22.39
CA ALA A 185 6.45 -18.93 -23.32
C ALA A 185 5.10 -19.41 -23.87
N GLU A 186 4.08 -19.55 -23.03
CA GLU A 186 2.71 -19.90 -23.46
C GLU A 186 2.09 -18.86 -24.42
N LYS A 187 2.52 -17.59 -24.31
CA LYS A 187 2.09 -16.51 -25.20
C LYS A 187 2.98 -16.32 -26.43
N GLY A 188 4.06 -17.10 -26.57
CA GLY A 188 5.04 -16.95 -27.64
C GLY A 188 5.80 -15.61 -27.61
N LEU A 189 5.91 -15.00 -26.43
CA LEU A 189 6.59 -13.72 -26.18
C LEU A 189 8.01 -13.91 -25.65
N ASP A 190 8.52 -15.14 -25.70
CA ASP A 190 9.87 -15.54 -25.32
C ASP A 190 10.92 -15.19 -26.39
N ASN A 191 10.48 -14.92 -27.62
CA ASN A 191 11.36 -14.60 -28.74
C ASN A 191 11.58 -13.09 -28.84
N VAL A 192 12.81 -12.65 -28.51
CA VAL A 192 13.30 -11.32 -28.87
C VAL A 192 13.24 -11.20 -30.40
N PRO A 193 12.62 -10.15 -30.98
CA PRO A 193 12.67 -9.94 -32.42
C PRO A 193 14.14 -9.83 -32.86
N ASP A 194 14.61 -10.85 -33.58
CA ASP A 194 15.95 -10.86 -34.13
C ASP A 194 16.00 -9.88 -35.31
N ASN A 195 16.35 -8.63 -35.05
CA ASN A 195 16.53 -7.60 -36.07
C ASN A 195 17.92 -7.67 -36.72
N VAL A 196 18.64 -8.79 -36.59
CA VAL A 196 19.91 -9.00 -37.27
C VAL A 196 19.65 -9.23 -38.75
N VAL A 197 19.93 -8.20 -39.56
CA VAL A 197 20.04 -8.36 -41.00
C VAL A 197 21.30 -9.16 -41.29
N GLU A 198 21.15 -10.40 -41.74
CA GLU A 198 22.27 -11.18 -42.29
C GLU A 198 22.82 -10.44 -43.52
N ILE A 199 23.98 -9.80 -43.38
CA ILE A 199 24.71 -9.23 -44.51
C ILE A 199 25.48 -10.39 -45.14
N PRO A 200 25.17 -10.82 -46.37
CA PRO A 200 25.97 -11.85 -47.03
C PRO A 200 27.40 -11.34 -47.18
N SER A 201 28.36 -12.09 -46.63
CA SER A 201 29.78 -11.85 -46.81
C SER A 201 30.11 -11.96 -48.29
N GLN A 202 30.38 -10.82 -48.93
CA GLN A 202 30.98 -10.79 -50.26
C GLN A 202 32.41 -11.31 -50.11
N THR A 203 32.60 -12.59 -50.42
CA THR A 203 33.93 -13.17 -50.63
C THR A 203 34.54 -12.50 -51.86
N ALA A 204 35.70 -11.86 -51.66
CA ALA A 204 36.52 -11.25 -52.70
C ALA A 204 37.19 -12.29 -53.61
#